data_AF-A0A8T5NJX3-F1
#
_entry.id   AF-A0A8T5NJX3-F1
#
_cell.length_a   1.000
_cell.length_b   1.000
_cell.length_c   1.000
_cell.angle_alpha   90.00
_cell.angle_beta   90.00
_cell.angle_gamma   90.00
#
_symmetry.space_group_name_H-M   'P 1'
#
loop_
_entity.id
_entity.type
_entity.pdbx_description
1 polymer ?
#
loop_
_entity_poly.entity_id
_entity_poly.type
_entity_poly.pdbx_seq_one_letter_code
_entity_poly.pdbx_strand_id
1 'polypeptide(L)'
;MIVKKGKFVIEGLENVQINIGAIGEEETQLEAEGPTPRPEVIGLRNWDYRLLDRYNPTYTPTSDMCDYCTYGKCDLTGNKEGACGIDLEGQSAREALRICITGAACHTAHGRHLFNYFIK
;
A
#
# COMPACT_ATOMS: atom_id res chain seq x y z
N MET A 1 9.49 -45.20 -35.60
CA MET A 1 10.36 -44.07 -36.01
C MET A 1 10.25 -43.02 -34.92
N ILE A 2 11.33 -42.72 -34.19
CA ILE A 2 11.28 -41.77 -33.07
C ILE A 2 11.54 -40.37 -33.65
N VAL A 3 10.49 -39.56 -33.77
CA VAL A 3 10.60 -38.19 -34.27
C VAL A 3 11.23 -37.33 -33.15
N LYS A 4 12.42 -36.79 -33.41
CA LYS A 4 13.10 -35.87 -32.47
C LYS A 4 12.54 -34.47 -32.62
N LYS A 5 12.44 -33.72 -31.52
CA LYS A 5 12.08 -32.29 -31.55
C LYS A 5 13.12 -31.52 -32.38
N GLY A 6 12.66 -30.67 -33.30
CA GLY A 6 13.53 -29.89 -34.20
C GLY A 6 12.77 -28.88 -35.05
N LYS A 7 13.52 -28.01 -35.74
CA LYS A 7 12.98 -27.13 -36.79
C LYS A 7 13.12 -27.83 -38.14
N PHE A 8 12.05 -27.84 -38.92
CA PHE A 8 12.02 -28.44 -40.25
C PHE A 8 11.64 -27.37 -41.28
N VAL A 9 12.36 -27.34 -42.40
CA VAL A 9 11.99 -26.55 -43.57
C VAL A 9 11.51 -27.54 -44.62
N ILE A 10 10.26 -27.41 -45.06
CA ILE A 10 9.63 -28.30 -46.03
C ILE A 10 9.23 -27.45 -47.23
N GLU A 11 9.73 -27.79 -48.41
CA GLU A 11 9.35 -27.16 -49.69
C GLU A 11 8.41 -28.07 -50.46
N GLY A 12 7.33 -27.50 -51.01
CA GLY A 12 6.29 -28.26 -51.73
C GLY A 12 5.35 -29.01 -50.79
N LEU A 13 4.25 -28.38 -50.38
CA LEU A 13 3.25 -28.97 -49.49
C LEU A 13 2.12 -29.60 -50.32
N GLU A 14 2.28 -30.85 -50.73
CA GLU A 14 1.19 -31.66 -51.28
C GLU A 14 0.94 -32.87 -50.38
N ASN A 15 -0.34 -33.09 -50.00
CA ASN A 15 -0.80 -34.22 -49.17
C ASN A 15 -0.19 -34.32 -47.74
N VAL A 16 0.06 -33.19 -47.06
CA VAL A 16 0.57 -33.16 -45.68
C VAL A 16 -0.56 -32.88 -44.67
N GLN A 17 -0.64 -33.69 -43.61
CA GLN A 17 -1.53 -33.44 -42.45
C GLN A 17 -0.71 -33.00 -41.23
N ILE A 18 -0.94 -31.77 -40.76
CA ILE A 18 -0.32 -31.21 -39.56
C ILE A 18 -1.32 -31.31 -38.41
N ASN A 19 -0.97 -32.03 -37.35
CA ASN A 19 -1.76 -32.09 -36.11
C ASN A 19 -1.01 -31.31 -35.03
N ILE A 20 -1.49 -30.12 -34.68
CA ILE A 20 -0.96 -29.32 -33.58
C ILE A 20 -1.62 -29.82 -32.28
N GLY A 21 -0.81 -30.24 -31.32
CA GLY A 21 -1.28 -30.67 -30.00
C GLY A 21 -1.77 -29.49 -29.13
N ALA A 22 -2.06 -29.76 -27.86
CA ALA A 22 -2.41 -28.71 -26.91
C ALA A 22 -1.29 -27.66 -26.83
N ILE A 23 -1.66 -26.39 -27.00
CA ILE A 23 -0.77 -25.26 -26.72
C ILE A 23 -0.59 -25.27 -25.20
N GLY A 24 0.65 -25.47 -24.74
CA GLY A 24 0.95 -25.30 -23.31
C GLY A 24 0.70 -23.85 -22.96
N GLU A 25 -0.23 -23.58 -22.04
CA GLU A 25 -0.29 -22.30 -21.38
C GLU A 25 1.08 -22.11 -20.70
N GLU A 26 1.79 -21.04 -21.04
CA GLU A 26 2.90 -20.61 -20.19
C GLU A 26 2.31 -20.40 -18.81
N GLU A 27 2.70 -21.23 -17.84
CA GLU A 27 2.39 -20.99 -16.43
C GLU A 27 2.81 -19.54 -16.16
N THR A 28 1.82 -18.67 -16.01
CA THR A 28 2.04 -17.30 -15.55
C THR A 28 2.68 -17.46 -14.18
N GLN A 29 4.01 -17.30 -14.15
CA GLN A 29 4.77 -17.36 -12.91
C GLN A 29 4.19 -16.27 -12.02
N LEU A 30 3.39 -16.68 -11.05
CA LEU A 30 2.87 -15.79 -10.02
C LEU A 30 4.10 -15.18 -9.35
N GLU A 31 4.25 -13.86 -9.45
CA GLU A 31 5.34 -13.15 -8.79
C GLU A 31 5.34 -13.53 -7.31
N ALA A 32 6.52 -13.88 -6.78
CA ALA A 32 6.65 -14.23 -5.38
C ALA A 32 6.18 -13.06 -4.51
N GLU A 33 5.36 -13.36 -3.48
CA GLU A 33 4.88 -12.34 -2.56
C GLU A 33 6.05 -11.56 -1.95
N GLY A 34 5.89 -10.24 -1.86
CA GLY A 34 6.88 -9.36 -1.22
C GLY A 34 7.06 -9.70 0.27
N PRO A 35 8.05 -9.08 0.93
CA PRO A 35 8.44 -9.45 2.30
C PRO A 35 7.39 -9.11 3.37
N THR A 36 6.38 -8.28 3.06
CA THR A 36 5.37 -7.81 4.02
C THR A 36 3.95 -7.88 3.43
N PRO A 37 3.40 -9.09 3.17
CA PRO A 37 2.03 -9.23 2.72
C PRO A 37 1.06 -8.86 3.86
N ARG A 38 0.07 -8.01 3.57
CA ARG A 38 -0.96 -7.54 4.53
C ARG A 38 -0.35 -7.06 5.87
N PRO A 39 0.47 -6.00 5.86
CA PRO A 39 1.13 -5.54 7.06
C PRO A 39 0.15 -4.99 8.09
N GLU A 40 0.48 -5.16 9.37
CA GLU A 40 -0.14 -4.45 10.49
C GLU A 40 0.32 -2.98 10.54
N VAL A 41 -0.26 -2.19 11.45
CA VAL A 41 0.04 -0.73 11.59
C VAL A 41 1.53 -0.40 11.72
N ILE A 42 2.32 -1.29 12.33
CA ILE A 42 3.77 -1.12 12.49
C ILE A 42 4.62 -1.94 11.53
N GLY A 43 4.00 -2.68 10.61
CA GLY A 43 4.67 -3.66 9.75
C GLY A 43 5.70 -3.05 8.79
N LEU A 44 5.62 -1.75 8.51
CA LEU A 44 6.55 -1.02 7.65
C LEU A 44 7.44 -0.02 8.40
N ARG A 45 7.44 -0.06 9.74
CA ARG A 45 8.12 0.93 10.59
C ARG A 45 9.61 1.07 10.29
N ASN A 46 10.27 -0.02 9.92
CA ASN A 46 11.67 -0.03 9.52
C ASN A 46 11.92 0.82 8.27
N TRP A 47 10.99 0.83 7.33
CA TRP A 47 11.04 1.67 6.14
C TRP A 47 10.67 3.11 6.45
N ASP A 48 9.64 3.32 7.29
CA ASP A 48 9.25 4.65 7.75
C ASP A 48 10.43 5.38 8.40
N TYR A 49 11.17 4.72 9.30
CA TYR A 49 12.35 5.34 9.92
C TYR A 49 13.45 5.69 8.92
N ARG A 50 13.65 4.91 7.86
CA ARG A 50 14.62 5.26 6.80
C ARG A 50 14.19 6.50 6.02
N LEU A 51 12.90 6.67 5.80
CA LEU A 51 12.37 7.86 5.15
C LEU A 51 12.48 9.08 6.06
N LEU A 52 12.11 8.95 7.33
CA LEU A 52 12.14 10.03 8.31
C LEU A 52 13.57 10.48 8.66
N ASP A 53 14.55 9.57 8.63
CA ASP A 53 15.97 9.91 8.79
C ASP A 53 16.48 10.80 7.65
N ARG A 54 16.06 10.52 6.41
CA ARG A 54 16.43 11.32 5.24
C ARG A 54 15.64 12.62 5.13
N TYR A 55 14.34 12.55 5.39
CA TYR A 55 13.37 13.63 5.23
C TYR A 55 12.73 13.92 6.58
N ASN A 56 13.45 14.67 7.40
CA ASN A 56 12.97 15.04 8.73
C ASN A 56 11.65 15.82 8.64
N PRO A 57 10.63 15.46 9.45
CA PRO A 57 9.41 16.22 9.54
C PRO A 57 9.68 17.68 9.91
N THR A 58 9.03 18.60 9.20
CA THR A 58 8.96 20.00 9.61
C THR A 58 7.55 20.27 10.10
N TYR A 59 7.41 20.54 11.39
CA TYR A 59 6.11 20.81 11.99
C TYR A 59 5.77 22.30 11.91
N THR A 60 4.69 22.61 11.21
CA THR A 60 4.10 23.96 11.13
C THR A 60 2.66 23.90 11.66
N PRO A 61 2.49 23.90 13.00
CA PRO A 61 1.17 23.77 13.61
C PRO A 61 0.25 24.93 13.21
N THR A 62 -1.01 24.61 12.95
CA THR A 62 -2.06 25.61 12.71
C THR A 62 -2.63 26.19 14.01
N SER A 63 -2.34 25.54 15.13
CA SER A 63 -2.77 25.88 16.48
C SER A 63 -1.74 25.36 17.48
N ASP A 64 -1.37 26.20 18.45
CA ASP A 64 -0.52 25.81 19.57
C ASP A 64 -1.31 25.17 20.72
N MET A 65 -2.61 24.90 20.52
CA MET A 65 -3.51 24.32 21.50
C MET A 65 -3.95 22.91 21.11
N CYS A 66 -4.09 22.02 22.11
CA CYS A 66 -4.70 20.70 21.96
C CYS A 66 -5.98 20.59 22.80
N ASP A 67 -7.09 20.17 22.17
CA ASP A 67 -8.42 20.07 22.79
C ASP A 67 -9.10 18.71 22.57
N TYR A 68 -8.30 17.64 22.41
CA TYR A 68 -8.78 16.30 22.07
C TYR A 68 -9.48 15.53 23.20
N CYS A 69 -9.36 15.99 24.44
CA CYS A 69 -9.95 15.31 25.59
C CYS A 69 -10.35 16.32 26.67
N THR A 70 -11.02 15.82 27.69
CA THR A 70 -11.53 16.63 28.81
C THR A 70 -10.45 17.16 29.76
N TYR A 71 -9.19 16.71 29.63
CA TYR A 71 -8.06 17.34 30.34
C TYR A 71 -7.63 18.67 29.71
N GLY A 72 -8.00 18.92 28.45
CA GLY A 72 -7.68 20.16 27.73
C GLY A 72 -8.64 21.32 28.05
N LYS A 73 -8.46 22.49 27.42
CA LYS A 73 -7.48 22.80 26.36
C LYS A 73 -6.05 22.95 26.90
N CYS A 74 -5.09 22.20 26.35
CA CYS A 74 -3.68 22.29 26.70
C CYS A 74 -2.98 23.33 25.83
N ASP A 75 -2.23 24.25 26.43
CA ASP A 75 -1.34 25.19 25.74
C ASP A 75 0.05 24.58 25.54
N LEU A 76 0.37 24.27 24.27
CA LEU A 76 1.59 23.61 23.83
C LEU A 76 2.62 24.61 23.25
N THR A 77 2.40 25.92 23.35
CA THR A 77 3.29 26.98 22.82
C THR A 77 4.74 26.72 23.21
N GLY A 78 5.66 26.81 22.24
CA GLY A 78 7.09 26.58 22.49
C GLY A 78 7.45 25.12 22.73
N ASN A 79 6.67 24.20 22.15
CA ASN A 79 6.82 22.75 22.32
C ASN A 79 6.67 22.26 23.76
N LYS A 80 5.77 22.88 24.53
CA LYS A 80 5.38 22.38 25.86
C LYS A 80 4.61 21.08 25.74
N GLU A 81 4.64 20.29 26.82
CA GLU A 81 3.80 19.12 26.97
C GLU A 81 2.40 19.48 27.49
N GLY A 82 1.38 18.79 26.97
CA GLY A 82 0.02 18.83 27.49
C GLY A 82 -0.13 17.98 28.76
N ALA A 83 -1.33 17.98 29.34
CA ALA A 83 -1.62 17.26 30.59
C ALA A 83 -1.35 15.74 30.52
N CYS A 84 -1.34 15.15 29.33
CA CYS A 84 -1.02 13.73 29.11
C CYS A 84 0.43 13.45 28.69
N GLY A 85 1.29 14.48 28.61
CA GLY A 85 2.70 14.36 28.22
C GLY A 85 2.99 14.44 26.72
N ILE A 86 2.00 14.68 25.86
CA ILE A 86 2.25 14.92 24.43
C ILE A 86 2.72 16.36 24.21
N ASP A 87 3.80 16.56 23.46
CA ASP A 87 4.32 17.88 23.07
C ASP A 87 3.65 18.42 21.78
N LEU A 88 4.04 19.62 21.36
CA LEU A 88 3.47 20.26 20.16
C LEU A 88 3.86 19.53 18.88
N GLU A 89 5.09 19.03 18.77
CA GLU A 89 5.54 18.24 17.63
C GLU A 89 4.77 16.92 17.51
N GLY A 90 4.64 16.18 18.61
CA GLY A 90 3.86 14.94 18.68
C GLY A 90 2.37 15.19 18.40
N GLN A 91 1.80 16.28 18.92
CA GLN A 91 0.43 16.67 18.60
C GLN A 91 0.28 17.06 17.13
N SER A 92 1.24 17.76 16.54
CA SER A 92 1.24 18.14 15.12
C SER A 92 1.31 16.91 14.21
N ALA A 93 2.14 15.93 14.56
CA ALA A 93 2.19 14.64 13.89
C ALA A 93 0.86 13.89 13.99
N ARG A 94 0.21 13.93 15.16
CA ARG A 94 -1.10 13.32 15.40
C ARG A 94 -2.22 13.98 14.58
N GLU A 95 -2.22 15.30 14.44
CA GLU A 95 -3.15 16.02 13.54
C GLU A 95 -2.94 15.60 12.08
N ALA A 96 -1.69 15.57 11.61
CA ALA A 96 -1.37 15.15 10.25
C ALA A 96 -1.85 13.72 9.98
N LEU A 97 -1.59 12.79 10.90
CA LEU A 97 -2.08 11.42 10.82
C LEU A 97 -3.61 11.37 10.79
N ARG A 98 -4.29 12.16 11.64
CA ARG A 98 -5.76 12.24 11.66
C ARG A 98 -6.33 12.64 10.30
N ILE A 99 -5.74 13.64 9.65
CA ILE A 99 -6.17 14.09 8.31
C ILE A 99 -5.97 12.96 7.29
N CYS A 100 -4.81 12.30 7.29
CA CYS A 100 -4.53 11.19 6.39
C CYS A 100 -5.52 10.02 6.56
N ILE A 101 -5.78 9.58 7.81
CA ILE A 101 -6.72 8.46 8.05
C ILE A 101 -8.17 8.85 7.77
N THR A 102 -8.53 10.14 7.90
CA THR A 102 -9.86 10.62 7.51
C THR A 102 -10.06 10.46 5.99
N GLY A 103 -9.07 10.87 5.18
CA GLY A 103 -9.12 10.66 3.73
C GLY A 103 -9.16 9.18 3.33
N ALA A 104 -8.36 8.34 4.00
CA ALA A 104 -8.39 6.89 3.79
C ALA A 104 -9.76 6.29 4.14
N ALA A 105 -10.38 6.72 5.25
CA ALA A 105 -11.70 6.29 5.66
C ALA A 105 -12.77 6.70 4.63
N CYS A 106 -12.72 7.93 4.10
CA CYS A 106 -13.62 8.39 3.05
C CYS A 106 -13.58 7.47 1.82
N HIS A 107 -12.37 7.18 1.31
CA HIS A 107 -12.21 6.34 0.13
C HIS A 107 -12.56 4.87 0.40
N THR A 108 -12.28 4.38 1.61
CA THR A 108 -12.68 3.02 2.03
C THR A 108 -14.19 2.89 2.11
N ALA A 109 -14.88 3.86 2.71
CA ALA A 109 -16.34 3.87 2.81
C ALA A 109 -16.99 3.95 1.41
N HIS A 110 -16.45 4.80 0.53
CA HIS A 110 -16.90 4.89 -0.86
C HIS A 110 -16.73 3.55 -1.59
N GLY A 111 -15.53 2.97 -1.59
CA GLY A 111 -15.27 1.69 -2.24
C GLY A 111 -16.13 0.55 -1.69
N ARG A 112 -16.28 0.49 -0.35
CA ARG A 112 -17.13 -0.51 0.30
C ARG A 112 -18.60 -0.37 -0.09
N HIS A 113 -19.11 0.85 -0.20
CA HIS A 113 -20.48 1.10 -0.61
C HIS A 113 -20.74 0.59 -2.03
N LEU A 114 -19.88 0.94 -2.99
CA LEU A 114 -19.99 0.46 -4.38
C LEU A 114 -19.84 -1.05 -4.49
N PHE A 115 -18.84 -1.63 -3.81
CA PHE A 115 -18.63 -3.07 -3.80
C PHE A 115 -19.88 -3.81 -3.30
N ASN A 116 -20.43 -3.40 -2.15
CA ASN A 116 -21.65 -3.99 -1.60
C ASN A 116 -22.87 -3.78 -2.51
N TYR A 117 -22.89 -2.73 -3.35
CA TYR A 117 -23.97 -2.50 -4.30
C TYR A 117 -23.88 -3.43 -5.51
N PHE A 118 -22.67 -3.66 -6.05
CA PHE A 118 -22.46 -4.45 -7.27
C PHE A 118 -22.46 -5.97 -7.06
N ILE A 119 -22.19 -6.45 -5.84
CA ILE A 119 -22.24 -7.89 -5.53
C ILE A 119 -23.63 -8.38 -5.11
N LYS A 120 -24.62 -7.47 -5.04
CA LYS A 120 -26.03 -7.81 -4.83
C LYS A 120 -26.64 -8.27 -6.14
#